data_AF-A0ABD2SJZ1-F1
#
_entry.id   AF-A0ABD2SJZ1-F1
#
_cell.length_a   1.000
_cell.length_b   1.000
_cell.length_c   1.000
_cell.angle_alpha   90.00
_cell.angle_beta   90.00
_cell.angle_gamma   90.00
#
_symmetry.space_group_name_H-M   'P 1'
#
loop_
_entity.id
_entity.type
_entity.pdbx_description
1 polymer ?
#
loop_
_entity_poly.entity_id
_entity_poly.type
_entity_poly.pdbx_seq_one_letter_code
_entity_poly.pdbx_strand_id
1 'polypeptide(L)'
;MAEEIIERVYQFALTEEEKETVSIEISDVLSSTNDCEVSLFGKVVSDKKVNLQGVKNTMHVAWGNPTGLQIKEIGWNFFQFKFKDKESMNKLLFGTPWLYDKLLLNIHTWEPGLKSTSSTFNVCELWVQVWNIPLPWMSMDVGRK
;
A
#
# COMPACT_ATOMS: atom_id res chain seq x y z
N MET A 1 -23.50 -17.10 23.25
CA MET A 1 -22.49 -16.31 22.50
C MET A 1 -23.12 -15.07 21.86
N ALA A 2 -24.17 -15.18 21.02
CA ALA A 2 -24.85 -13.99 20.49
C ALA A 2 -25.63 -13.19 21.56
N GLU A 3 -26.34 -13.88 22.47
CA GLU A 3 -27.07 -13.24 23.58
C GLU A 3 -26.16 -12.46 24.53
N GLU A 4 -24.96 -12.97 24.79
CA GLU A 4 -23.95 -12.34 25.65
C GLU A 4 -23.38 -11.04 25.04
N ILE A 5 -23.24 -10.99 23.70
CA ILE A 5 -22.83 -9.78 22.99
C ILE A 5 -23.93 -8.72 23.07
N ILE A 6 -25.20 -9.14 22.93
CA ILE A 6 -26.36 -8.26 23.00
C ILE A 6 -26.47 -7.62 24.39
N GLU A 7 -26.34 -8.39 25.48
CA GLU A 7 -26.33 -7.85 26.85
C GLU A 7 -25.22 -6.81 27.07
N ARG A 8 -24.01 -7.05 26.56
CA ARG A 8 -22.90 -6.09 26.67
C ARG A 8 -23.14 -4.81 25.89
N VAL A 9 -23.79 -4.87 24.73
CA VAL A 9 -24.17 -3.69 23.96
C VAL A 9 -25.27 -2.90 24.67
N TYR A 10 -26.23 -3.57 25.32
CA TYR A 10 -27.25 -2.89 26.13
C TYR A 10 -26.69 -2.22 27.39
N GLN A 11 -25.60 -2.73 27.95
CA GLN A 11 -24.87 -2.09 29.05
C GLN A 11 -23.91 -1.00 28.60
N PHE A 12 -23.74 -0.81 27.28
CA PHE A 12 -22.83 0.18 26.73
C PHE A 12 -23.42 1.58 26.88
N ALA A 13 -22.97 2.31 27.90
CA ALA A 13 -23.32 3.70 28.14
C ALA A 13 -22.11 4.58 27.79
N LEU A 14 -22.28 5.47 26.80
CA LEU A 14 -21.27 6.49 26.50
C LEU A 14 -21.16 7.46 27.67
N THR A 15 -19.93 7.83 28.03
CA THR A 15 -19.65 8.91 28.97
C THR A 15 -20.10 10.26 28.39
N GLU A 16 -20.25 11.29 29.23
CA GLU A 16 -20.63 12.63 28.76
C GLU A 16 -19.60 13.21 27.77
N GLU A 17 -18.31 12.89 27.94
CA GLU A 17 -17.24 13.26 26.99
C GLU A 17 -17.40 12.53 25.65
N GLU A 18 -17.73 11.23 25.64
CA GLU A 18 -17.92 10.47 24.40
C GLU A 18 -19.23 10.80 23.67
N LYS A 19 -20.19 11.44 24.34
CA LYS A 19 -21.41 11.99 23.72
C LYS A 19 -21.14 13.29 22.97
N GLU A 20 -20.02 13.94 23.23
CA GLU A 20 -19.65 15.16 22.53
C GLU A 20 -19.39 14.85 21.05
N THR A 21 -20.00 15.66 20.17
CA THR A 21 -19.91 15.41 18.73
C THR A 21 -18.55 15.87 18.22
N VAL A 22 -17.75 14.94 17.69
CA VAL A 22 -16.53 15.29 16.96
C VAL A 22 -16.91 15.78 15.57
N SER A 23 -16.88 17.10 15.37
CA SER A 23 -17.08 17.70 14.05
C SER A 23 -15.80 17.54 13.22
N ILE A 24 -15.88 16.78 12.13
CA ILE A 24 -14.82 16.71 11.12
C ILE A 24 -15.09 17.83 10.12
N GLU A 25 -14.23 18.85 10.07
CA GLU A 25 -14.39 19.93 9.12
C GLU A 25 -13.93 19.51 7.71
N ILE A 26 -14.52 20.12 6.68
CA ILE A 26 -14.13 19.83 5.28
C ILE A 26 -12.66 20.22 5.03
N SER A 27 -12.16 21.26 5.70
CA SER A 27 -10.75 21.68 5.73
C SER A 27 -9.82 20.56 6.20
N ASP A 28 -10.20 19.82 7.25
CA ASP A 28 -9.43 18.68 7.78
C ASP A 28 -9.38 17.52 6.77
N VAL A 29 -10.49 17.27 6.08
CA VAL A 29 -10.56 16.25 5.02
C VAL A 29 -9.69 16.63 3.82
N LEU A 30 -9.70 17.90 3.41
CA LEU A 30 -8.88 18.39 2.30
C LEU A 30 -7.38 18.34 2.62
N SER A 31 -6.99 18.74 3.82
CA SER A 31 -5.58 18.69 4.25
C SER A 31 -5.06 17.25 4.32
N SER A 32 -5.85 16.32 4.87
CA SER A 32 -5.51 14.90 4.92
C SER A 32 -5.48 14.24 3.52
N THR A 33 -6.33 14.69 2.61
CA THR A 33 -6.31 14.26 1.20
C THR A 33 -5.04 14.70 0.49
N ASN A 34 -4.63 15.96 0.65
CA ASN A 34 -3.39 16.49 0.08
C ASN A 34 -2.16 15.72 0.60
N ASP A 35 -2.19 15.33 1.87
CA ASP A 35 -1.16 14.51 2.50
C ASP A 35 -1.04 13.10 1.89
N CYS A 36 -2.15 12.59 1.33
CA CYS A 36 -2.17 11.29 0.64
C CYS A 36 -1.68 11.38 -0.81
N GLU A 37 -1.67 12.56 -1.44
CA GLU A 37 -1.19 12.73 -2.82
C GLU A 37 0.29 12.39 -3.02
N VAL A 38 1.09 12.49 -1.95
CA VAL A 38 2.51 12.10 -1.92
C VAL A 38 2.71 10.74 -1.26
N SER A 39 1.66 9.90 -1.24
CA SER A 39 1.68 8.57 -0.65
C SER A 39 1.46 7.47 -1.69
N LEU A 40 2.20 6.38 -1.53
CA LEU A 40 1.95 5.12 -2.20
C LEU A 40 1.40 4.10 -1.21
N PHE A 41 0.56 3.21 -1.72
CA PHE A 41 -0.06 2.15 -0.95
C PHE A 41 0.40 0.82 -1.50
N GLY A 42 1.00 -0.01 -0.65
CA GLY A 42 1.55 -1.29 -1.07
C GLY A 42 1.04 -2.44 -0.24
N LYS A 43 0.73 -3.55 -0.90
CA LYS A 43 0.33 -4.81 -0.28
C LYS A 43 1.39 -5.87 -0.53
N VAL A 44 1.91 -6.47 0.54
CA VAL A 44 2.78 -7.64 0.43
C VAL A 44 1.90 -8.87 0.24
N VAL A 45 2.07 -9.56 -0.88
CA VAL A 45 1.31 -10.76 -1.23
C VAL A 45 1.91 -11.95 -0.48
N SER A 46 1.30 -12.29 0.66
CA SER A 46 1.71 -13.40 1.54
C SER A 46 0.57 -13.80 2.46
N ASP A 47 0.47 -15.10 2.75
CA ASP A 47 -0.45 -15.66 3.74
C ASP A 47 -0.01 -15.36 5.17
N LYS A 48 1.29 -15.09 5.38
CA LYS A 48 1.86 -14.80 6.70
C LYS A 48 1.98 -13.30 6.90
N LYS A 49 1.77 -12.86 8.15
CA LYS A 49 2.02 -11.47 8.53
C LYS A 49 3.52 -11.17 8.43
N VAL A 50 3.87 -10.12 7.69
CA VAL A 50 5.26 -9.66 7.57
C VAL A 50 5.64 -8.71 8.69
N ASN A 51 6.93 -8.64 9.01
CA ASN A 51 7.45 -7.75 10.04
C ASN A 51 7.60 -6.33 9.49
N LEU A 52 6.87 -5.35 10.06
CA LEU A 52 6.96 -3.94 9.69
C LEU A 52 8.39 -3.38 9.75
N GLN A 53 9.17 -3.72 10.77
CA GLN A 53 10.56 -3.24 10.87
C GLN A 53 11.44 -3.85 9.77
N GLY A 54 11.17 -5.10 9.40
CA GLY A 54 11.80 -5.76 8.27
C GLY A 54 11.49 -5.02 6.97
N VAL A 55 10.21 -4.74 6.70
CA VAL A 55 9.77 -3.95 5.54
C VAL A 55 10.46 -2.58 5.52
N LYS A 56 10.48 -1.88 6.65
CA LYS A 56 11.16 -0.58 6.77
C LYS A 56 12.62 -0.66 6.35
N ASN A 57 13.38 -1.56 6.98
CA ASN A 57 14.81 -1.68 6.73
C ASN A 57 15.11 -2.09 5.29
N THR A 58 14.41 -3.09 4.77
CA THR A 58 14.63 -3.61 3.41
C THR A 58 14.24 -2.59 2.36
N MET A 59 13.05 -1.98 2.47
CA MET A 59 12.57 -1.05 1.44
C MET A 59 13.31 0.28 1.47
N HIS A 60 13.75 0.77 2.63
CA HIS A 60 14.64 1.94 2.66
C HIS A 60 15.89 1.73 1.81
N VAL A 61 16.55 0.58 1.97
CA VAL A 61 17.76 0.26 1.19
C VAL A 61 17.42 0.02 -0.29
N ALA A 62 16.38 -0.76 -0.58
CA ALA A 62 15.98 -1.09 -1.95
C ALA A 62 15.61 0.16 -2.77
N TRP A 63 15.06 1.19 -2.12
CA TRP A 63 14.66 2.44 -2.76
C TRP A 63 15.72 3.55 -2.69
N GLY A 64 16.97 3.22 -2.31
CA GLY A 64 18.07 4.18 -2.31
C GLY A 64 18.04 5.20 -1.17
N ASN A 65 17.53 4.81 -0.01
CA ASN A 65 17.42 5.61 1.22
C ASN A 65 16.74 6.98 1.00
N PRO A 66 15.49 7.01 0.54
CA PRO A 66 14.77 8.25 0.28
C PRO A 66 14.60 9.06 1.57
N THR A 67 15.04 10.32 1.53
CA THR A 67 14.97 11.25 2.67
C THR A 67 13.53 11.57 3.02
N GLY A 68 13.16 11.39 4.29
CA GLY A 68 11.83 11.73 4.78
C GLY A 68 10.73 10.72 4.43
N LEU A 69 11.10 9.54 3.91
CA LEU A 69 10.15 8.45 3.73
C LEU A 69 9.61 7.98 5.08
N GLN A 70 8.28 7.99 5.22
CA GLN A 70 7.58 7.44 6.36
C GLN A 70 6.81 6.19 5.92
N ILE A 71 6.93 5.12 6.72
CA ILE A 71 6.29 3.84 6.43
C ILE A 71 5.38 3.47 7.60
N LYS A 72 4.10 3.26 7.31
CA LYS A 72 3.08 2.90 8.29
C LYS A 72 2.36 1.62 7.85
N GLU A 73 2.15 0.69 8.77
CA GLU A 73 1.24 -0.44 8.56
C GLU A 73 -0.19 0.06 8.83
N ILE A 74 -1.08 -0.10 7.86
CA ILE A 74 -2.47 0.35 7.91
C ILE A 74 -3.47 -0.80 7.81
N GLY A 75 -2.97 -2.03 7.63
CA GLY A 75 -3.77 -3.24 7.59
C GLY A 75 -2.89 -4.49 7.44
N TRP A 76 -3.52 -5.66 7.32
CA TRP A 76 -2.80 -6.92 7.16
C TRP A 76 -1.92 -6.92 5.91
N ASN A 77 -0.60 -6.93 6.10
CA ASN A 77 0.39 -6.82 5.03
C ASN A 77 0.18 -5.61 4.10
N PHE A 78 -0.48 -4.56 4.61
CA PHE A 78 -0.84 -3.38 3.84
C PHE A 78 -0.21 -2.14 4.45
N PHE A 79 0.53 -1.41 3.63
CA PHE A 79 1.44 -0.35 4.06
C PHE A 79 1.19 0.94 3.28
N GLN A 80 1.29 2.06 4.00
CA GLN A 80 1.39 3.39 3.42
C GLN A 80 2.86 3.84 3.43
N PHE A 81 3.31 4.31 2.28
CA PHE A 81 4.63 4.90 2.07
C PHE A 81 4.44 6.38 1.75
N LYS A 82 4.68 7.28 2.72
CA LYS A 82 4.55 8.72 2.54
C LYS A 82 5.92 9.32 2.20
N PHE A 83 6.00 10.02 1.09
CA PHE A 83 7.21 10.67 0.59
C PHE A 83 7.23 12.15 0.94
N LYS A 84 8.42 12.76 0.86
CA LYS A 84 8.59 14.20 1.00
C LYS A 84 8.06 14.96 -0.22
N ASP A 85 8.20 14.38 -1.41
CA ASP A 85 7.87 15.00 -2.69
C ASP A 85 7.40 13.97 -3.73
N LYS A 86 6.65 14.45 -4.75
CA LYS A 86 6.14 13.61 -5.85
C LYS A 86 7.26 13.04 -6.73
N GLU A 87 8.43 13.67 -6.80
CA GLU A 87 9.54 13.18 -7.63
C GLU A 87 10.10 11.87 -7.07
N SER A 88 10.36 11.83 -5.77
CA SER A 88 10.81 10.63 -5.04
C SER A 88 9.78 9.51 -5.13
N MET A 89 8.50 9.85 -5.03
CA MET A 89 7.38 8.93 -5.21
C MET A 89 7.38 8.30 -6.62
N ASN A 90 7.45 9.14 -7.66
CA ASN A 90 7.40 8.70 -9.06
C ASN A 90 8.61 7.84 -9.45
N LYS A 91 9.81 8.14 -8.92
CA LYS A 91 11.01 7.33 -9.14
C LYS A 91 10.83 5.89 -8.69
N LEU A 92 10.21 5.69 -7.52
CA LEU A 92 9.93 4.36 -6.99
C LEU A 92 8.84 3.66 -7.80
N LEU A 93 7.79 4.39 -8.17
CA LEU A 93 6.70 3.86 -8.99
C LEU A 93 7.21 3.36 -10.35
N PHE A 94 8.16 4.06 -10.97
CA PHE A 94 8.78 3.61 -12.22
C PHE A 94 9.60 2.31 -12.06
N GLY A 95 10.07 2.01 -10.85
CA GLY A 95 10.82 0.80 -10.53
C GLY A 95 9.96 -0.42 -10.19
N THR A 96 8.62 -0.33 -10.24
CA THR A 96 7.76 -1.50 -9.98
C THR A 96 7.94 -2.58 -11.06
N PRO A 97 7.80 -3.87 -10.71
CA PRO A 97 7.38 -4.42 -9.42
C PRO A 97 8.51 -4.47 -8.37
N TRP A 98 8.17 -4.35 -7.08
CA TRP A 98 9.11 -4.48 -5.97
C TRP A 98 8.92 -5.81 -5.23
N LEU A 99 10.01 -6.35 -4.70
CA LEU A 99 9.99 -7.56 -3.88
C LEU A 99 10.46 -7.24 -2.45
N TYR A 100 9.74 -7.77 -1.47
CA TYR A 100 10.15 -7.81 -0.07
C TYR A 100 10.35 -9.27 0.33
N ASP A 101 11.58 -9.67 0.65
CA ASP A 101 11.91 -11.06 1.02
C ASP A 101 11.32 -12.11 0.06
N LYS A 102 11.50 -11.88 -1.26
CA LYS A 102 10.96 -12.69 -2.37
C LYS A 102 9.43 -12.71 -2.49
N LEU A 103 8.71 -11.97 -1.65
CA LEU A 103 7.27 -11.75 -1.75
C LEU A 103 7.00 -10.49 -2.58
N LEU A 104 5.98 -10.55 -3.42
CA LEU A 104 5.58 -9.40 -4.23
C LEU A 104 5.05 -8.29 -3.31
N LEU A 105 5.65 -7.10 -3.40
CA LEU A 105 5.10 -5.87 -2.86
C LEU A 105 4.39 -5.15 -4.01
N ASN A 106 3.06 -5.31 -4.08
CA ASN A 106 2.25 -4.69 -5.11
C ASN A 106 1.87 -3.26 -4.71
N ILE A 107 2.34 -2.26 -5.46
CA ILE A 107 2.28 -0.84 -5.10
C ILE A 107 1.38 -0.08 -6.07
N HIS A 108 0.50 0.75 -5.54
CA HIS A 108 -0.35 1.65 -6.30
C HIS A 108 -0.31 3.07 -5.71
N THR A 109 -0.60 4.05 -6.56
CA THR A 109 -0.85 5.43 -6.14
C THR A 109 -2.10 5.50 -5.27
N TRP A 110 -2.14 6.47 -4.36
CA TRP A 110 -3.35 6.71 -3.59
C TRP A 110 -4.51 7.15 -4.49
N GLU A 111 -5.69 6.60 -4.24
CA GLU A 111 -6.95 7.02 -4.83
C GLU A 111 -8.03 7.07 -3.74
N PRO A 112 -9.02 7.98 -3.85
CA PRO A 112 -10.15 8.01 -2.93
C PRO A 112 -10.85 6.64 -2.84
N GLY A 113 -10.96 6.11 -1.62
CA GLY A 113 -11.61 4.82 -1.36
C GLY A 113 -10.73 3.58 -1.57
N LEU A 114 -9.42 3.74 -1.80
CA LEU A 114 -8.47 2.63 -1.85
C LEU A 114 -8.43 1.86 -0.52
N LYS A 115 -8.62 0.53 -0.57
CA LYS A 115 -8.61 -0.36 0.60
C LYS A 115 -7.67 -1.53 0.36
N SER A 116 -7.25 -2.20 1.43
CA SER A 116 -6.42 -3.43 1.35
C SER A 116 -7.10 -4.59 0.59
N THR A 117 -8.43 -4.54 0.49
CA THR A 117 -9.28 -5.49 -0.24
C THR A 117 -9.59 -5.07 -1.67
N SER A 118 -9.09 -3.91 -2.13
CA SER A 118 -9.30 -3.46 -3.50
C SER A 118 -8.69 -4.46 -4.49
N SER A 119 -9.44 -4.75 -5.56
CA SER A 119 -9.03 -5.71 -6.60
C SER A 119 -7.75 -5.30 -7.33
N THR A 120 -7.41 -4.01 -7.30
CA THR A 120 -6.17 -3.46 -7.85
C THR A 120 -4.94 -4.20 -7.32
N PHE A 121 -4.92 -4.61 -6.05
CA PHE A 121 -3.80 -5.36 -5.47
C PHE A 121 -3.71 -6.82 -5.90
N ASN A 122 -4.68 -7.36 -6.63
CA ASN A 122 -4.69 -8.74 -7.11
C ASN A 122 -4.02 -8.89 -8.49
N VAL A 123 -3.70 -7.77 -9.15
CA VAL A 123 -3.04 -7.75 -10.46
C VAL A 123 -1.74 -6.98 -10.33
N CYS A 124 -0.68 -7.47 -10.96
CA CYS A 124 0.61 -6.80 -11.00
C CYS A 124 1.25 -6.96 -12.38
N GLU A 125 1.74 -5.86 -12.93
CA GLU A 125 2.49 -5.84 -14.18
C GLU A 125 3.95 -6.22 -13.90
N LEU A 126 4.48 -7.16 -14.67
CA LEU A 126 5.82 -7.71 -14.46
C LEU A 126 6.61 -7.65 -15.76
N TRP A 127 7.89 -7.32 -15.66
CA TRP A 127 8.83 -7.45 -16.77
C TRP A 127 9.37 -8.87 -16.84
N VAL A 128 9.16 -9.56 -17.95
CA VAL A 128 9.64 -10.92 -18.18
C VAL A 128 10.76 -10.89 -19.21
N GLN A 129 11.93 -11.42 -18.83
CA GLN A 129 13.03 -11.63 -19.76
C GLN A 129 13.10 -13.10 -20.14
N VAL A 130 12.87 -13.38 -21.43
CA VAL A 130 12.93 -14.74 -21.98
C VAL A 130 14.32 -14.99 -22.56
N TRP A 131 14.93 -16.10 -22.17
CA TRP A 131 16.29 -16.50 -22.59
C TRP A 131 16.23 -17.58 -23.67
N ASN A 132 17.32 -17.73 -24.43
CA ASN A 132 17.48 -18.74 -25.49
C ASN A 132 16.44 -18.65 -26.62
N ILE A 133 15.96 -17.44 -26.92
CA ILE A 133 15.17 -17.21 -28.13
C ILE A 133 16.11 -17.32 -29.34
N PRO A 134 15.83 -18.18 -30.32
CA PRO A 134 16.58 -18.22 -31.57
C PRO A 134 16.61 -16.83 -32.21
N LEU A 135 17.78 -16.37 -32.68
CA LEU A 135 17.94 -15.06 -33.32
C LEU A 135 16.86 -14.73 -34.38
N PRO A 136 16.42 -15.66 -35.24
CA PRO A 136 15.35 -15.39 -36.21
C PRO A 136 13.99 -15.02 -35.60
N TRP A 137 13.77 -15.32 -34.32
CA TRP A 137 12.54 -15.06 -33.59
C TRP A 137 12.61 -13.78 -32.74
N MET A 138 13.76 -13.10 -32.71
CA MET A 138 13.94 -11.83 -32.01
C MET A 138 13.43 -10.66 -32.85
N SER A 139 12.18 -10.73 -33.30
CA SER A 139 11.48 -9.65 -34.02
C SER A 139 10.33 -9.09 -33.20
N MET A 140 9.95 -7.83 -33.45
CA MET A 140 8.81 -7.21 -32.77
C MET A 140 7.50 -7.97 -33.03
N ASP A 141 7.33 -8.54 -34.23
CA ASP A 141 6.11 -9.28 -34.58
C ASP A 141 5.98 -10.59 -33.78
N VAL A 142 7.10 -11.26 -33.54
CA VAL A 142 7.14 -12.47 -32.70
C VAL A 142 6.97 -12.11 -31.22
N GLY A 143 7.58 -11.03 -30.75
CA GLY A 143 7.43 -10.58 -29.36
C GLY A 143 6.04 -10.06 -28.98
N ARG A 144 5.17 -9.76 -29.96
CA ARG A 144 3.78 -9.36 -29.74
C ARG A 144 2.80 -10.52 -29.65
N LYS A 145 3.22 -11.72 -30.07
CA LYS A 145 2.41 -12.95 -30.02
C LYS A 145 2.42 -13.54 -28.61
#